data_AF-A0AAD4JL36-F1
#
_entry.id   AF-A0AAD4JL36-F1
#
_cell.length_a   1.000
_cell.length_b   1.000
_cell.length_c   1.000
_cell.angle_alpha   90.00
_cell.angle_beta   90.00
_cell.angle_gamma   90.00
#
_symmetry.space_group_name_H-M   'P 1'
#
loop_
_entity.id
_entity.type
_entity.pdbx_description
1 polymer ?
#
loop_
_entity_poly.entity_id
_entity_poly.type
_entity_poly.pdbx_seq_one_letter_code
_entity_poly.pdbx_strand_id
1 'polypeptide(L)'
;MEVAEVRSSNPPPAAHGGGVYTLPAARLSIEDILFCVDVGPETMAEMKVNVPNGRPYTRLDSIKQAIMLFVHSKLSINPDHRFAFCALTKSTHWLRKEFNSEVDAALSALRGLTVDSSSSQADLTQLFRVANHEAKKSRAQNRIFRVILIYCRSSMPPQYQLPSALKLFTLDVMYLHDKPGPDNCPQLVYDTLVDALERISEFEGYIFESGQGLTRALFRNMCQLLCHPQQRCIQEELDLPKSLVKKSHAADSSQGDDNVVVSSHSVGLSTKKMLRYLSEFVVYDVSSFYGIHDDAYGYENAVYFTDINGNESQSLGSINSHTGSKGLNQDCAIIYEGYGVEDGAFCAVFDGHGKNGHIVSKIVRNRLPSLLLSQRNSIAKISPSTHNSKLGSDQLGQDKNFLRWKDACVSAFKAVDREIKFLNTLDCSCSGTTASVVIKQGEDLIVANLGDSRAVLGTRTESGIIAVQLTTDLKPGVPSEAERIRKCNGRVLALKEEPHIQRVWLPYDDSPGLAMSRAFGDFVLKNNGIICIPDVTYHRLTPDDTFLVLASDGVWDVLSNEQVMSIVAAAHSEEGAAQAVVDAALASWKLKFPNSKRDDCTVICLFLHNK
;
A
#
# COMPACT_ATOMS: atom_id res chain seq x y z
N MET A 1 11.00 13.04 55.92
CA MET A 1 12.41 12.66 56.06
C MET A 1 12.50 11.19 55.68
N GLU A 2 12.62 10.92 54.38
CA GLU A 2 13.12 9.67 53.84
C GLU A 2 13.53 9.99 52.40
N VAL A 3 14.82 9.78 52.16
CA VAL A 3 15.58 10.29 51.01
C VAL A 3 15.44 9.27 49.89
N ALA A 4 14.82 9.67 48.77
CA ALA A 4 14.82 8.86 47.56
C ALA A 4 16.23 8.89 46.95
N GLU A 5 16.90 7.73 46.97
CA GLU A 5 18.23 7.52 46.41
C GLU A 5 18.30 7.92 44.92
N VAL A 6 19.22 8.84 44.64
CA VAL A 6 19.75 9.12 43.31
C VAL A 6 20.55 7.90 42.87
N ARG A 7 20.01 7.08 41.97
CA ARG A 7 20.82 6.09 41.24
C ARG A 7 21.44 6.76 40.03
N SER A 8 22.68 7.20 40.21
CA SER A 8 23.63 7.51 39.14
C SER A 8 23.84 6.24 38.29
N SER A 9 23.48 6.28 37.01
CA SER A 9 23.89 5.25 36.06
C SER A 9 25.35 5.48 35.67
N ASN A 10 26.27 4.80 36.36
CA ASN A 10 27.63 4.61 35.86
C ASN A 10 27.59 3.92 34.49
N PRO A 11 28.51 4.24 33.56
CA PRO A 11 28.62 3.52 32.30
C PRO A 11 29.00 2.05 32.57
N PRO A 12 28.50 1.09 31.77
CA PRO A 12 28.80 -0.32 31.97
C PRO A 12 30.29 -0.59 31.67
N PRO A 13 30.89 -1.60 32.32
CA PRO A 13 32.27 -1.99 32.05
C PRO A 13 32.41 -2.49 30.61
N ALA A 14 33.52 -2.16 29.96
CA ALA A 14 33.86 -2.62 28.63
C ALA A 14 33.92 -4.16 28.61
N ALA A 15 32.90 -4.79 28.01
CA ALA A 15 32.87 -6.22 27.77
C ALA A 15 33.64 -6.52 26.48
N HIS A 16 34.87 -7.00 26.63
CA HIS A 16 35.58 -7.72 25.58
C HIS A 16 34.87 -9.06 25.34
N GLY A 17 34.27 -9.24 24.15
CA GLY A 17 33.70 -10.50 23.70
C GLY A 17 32.63 -10.30 22.65
N GLY A 18 32.78 -10.93 21.48
CA GLY A 18 31.92 -10.78 20.30
C GLY A 18 30.49 -11.30 20.46
N GLY A 19 29.69 -10.62 21.29
CA GLY A 19 28.26 -10.85 21.44
C GLY A 19 27.44 -10.03 20.44
N VAL A 20 26.41 -10.65 19.87
CA VAL A 20 25.37 -10.00 19.07
C VAL A 20 24.77 -8.85 19.88
N TYR A 21 24.76 -7.63 19.32
CA TYR A 21 24.13 -6.47 19.95
C TYR A 21 22.62 -6.69 20.07
N THR A 22 22.16 -7.08 21.26
CA THR A 22 20.74 -7.16 21.61
C THR A 22 20.32 -5.89 22.34
N LEU A 23 19.42 -5.11 21.74
CA LEU A 23 18.73 -4.03 22.45
C LEU A 23 17.90 -4.65 23.59
N PRO A 24 18.01 -4.14 24.83
CA PRO A 24 17.14 -4.58 25.92
C PRO A 24 15.67 -4.39 25.53
N ALA A 25 14.82 -5.35 25.85
CA ALA A 25 13.37 -5.21 25.66
C ALA A 25 12.85 -4.07 26.55
N ALA A 26 12.60 -2.90 25.95
CA ALA A 26 12.02 -1.75 26.62
C ALA A 26 10.58 -1.54 26.12
N ARG A 27 9.64 -1.35 27.04
CA ARG A 27 8.30 -0.87 26.70
C ARG A 27 8.43 0.61 26.35
N LEU A 28 8.25 0.94 25.08
CA LEU A 28 8.18 2.33 24.64
C LEU A 28 6.86 2.93 25.09
N SER A 29 6.91 4.18 25.53
CA SER A 29 5.70 4.92 25.84
C SER A 29 4.89 5.17 24.57
N ILE A 30 3.57 5.11 24.67
CA ILE A 30 2.67 5.54 23.58
C ILE A 30 2.63 7.07 23.51
N GLU A 31 2.40 7.61 22.31
CA GLU A 31 2.48 9.06 22.03
C GLU A 31 1.10 9.73 21.94
N ASP A 32 1.00 10.94 22.49
CA ASP A 32 0.04 11.96 22.06
C ASP A 32 0.76 12.97 21.17
N ILE A 33 0.29 13.10 19.92
CA ILE A 33 0.95 13.89 18.88
C ILE A 33 0.07 15.07 18.48
N LEU A 34 0.56 16.28 18.71
CA LEU A 34 -0.08 17.52 18.30
C LEU A 34 0.54 18.03 17.00
N PHE A 35 -0.25 18.08 15.93
CA PHE A 35 0.13 18.78 14.71
C PHE A 35 -0.22 20.27 14.82
N CYS A 36 0.75 21.14 14.54
CA CYS A 36 0.51 22.57 14.36
C CYS A 36 0.95 22.98 12.96
N VAL A 37 0.01 23.43 12.13
CA VAL A 37 0.27 23.80 10.73
C VAL A 37 0.15 25.30 10.57
N ASP A 38 1.22 25.95 10.12
CA ASP A 38 1.18 27.33 9.65
C ASP A 38 0.34 27.41 8.38
N VAL A 39 -0.68 28.27 8.39
CA VAL A 39 -1.62 28.46 7.27
C VAL A 39 -1.44 29.82 6.60
N GLY A 40 -0.27 30.46 6.77
CA GLY A 40 0.05 31.73 6.11
C GLY A 40 0.03 31.65 4.58
N PRO A 41 0.13 32.80 3.89
CA PRO A 41 -0.03 32.91 2.43
C PRO A 41 0.90 31.99 1.61
N GLU A 42 2.13 31.78 2.10
CA GLU A 42 3.15 30.95 1.43
C GLU A 42 2.75 29.46 1.33
N THR A 43 1.71 29.02 2.04
CA THR A 43 1.15 27.68 1.88
C THR A 43 0.42 27.48 0.55
N MET A 44 0.09 28.55 -0.18
CA MET A 44 -0.46 28.47 -1.54
C MET A 44 0.60 28.21 -2.60
N ALA A 45 1.89 28.30 -2.26
CA ALA A 45 2.96 28.05 -3.23
C ALA A 45 2.85 26.64 -3.82
N GLU A 46 3.03 26.54 -5.14
CA GLU A 46 2.99 25.26 -5.82
C GLU A 46 4.18 24.38 -5.44
N MET A 47 3.92 23.10 -5.24
CA MET A 47 4.97 22.10 -5.07
C MET A 47 5.12 21.26 -6.34
N LYS A 48 6.36 21.05 -6.76
CA LYS A 48 6.71 20.25 -7.93
C LYS A 48 6.48 18.77 -7.64
N VAL A 49 5.71 18.15 -8.53
CA VAL A 49 5.41 16.72 -8.54
C VAL A 49 6.10 16.08 -9.76
N ASN A 50 6.64 14.87 -9.61
CA ASN A 50 7.21 14.11 -10.73
C ASN A 50 6.12 13.33 -11.48
N VAL A 51 5.08 14.01 -11.98
CA VAL A 51 4.00 13.40 -12.77
C VAL A 51 3.71 14.28 -13.99
N PRO A 52 3.74 13.74 -15.24
CA PRO A 52 3.32 14.49 -16.42
C PRO A 52 1.80 14.80 -16.35
N ASN A 53 1.40 16.05 -16.63
CA ASN A 53 0.00 16.51 -16.76
C ASN A 53 -0.91 16.50 -15.52
N GLY A 54 -0.36 16.36 -14.30
CA GLY A 54 -1.15 16.49 -13.06
C GLY A 54 -1.50 17.95 -12.70
N ARG A 55 -2.64 18.17 -12.02
CA ARG A 55 -2.99 19.48 -11.43
C ARG A 55 -1.91 19.85 -10.38
N PRO A 56 -1.38 21.09 -10.36
CA PRO A 56 -0.38 21.48 -9.37
C PRO A 56 -0.97 21.41 -7.96
N TYR A 57 -0.27 20.74 -7.02
CA TYR A 57 -0.65 20.74 -5.61
C TYR A 57 -0.06 21.96 -4.91
N THR A 58 -0.85 22.59 -4.05
CA THR A 58 -0.32 23.61 -3.14
C THR A 58 0.54 22.96 -2.05
N ARG A 59 1.38 23.78 -1.41
CA ARG A 59 2.11 23.37 -0.21
C ARG A 59 1.16 22.92 0.89
N LEU A 60 0.02 23.59 1.09
CA LEU A 60 -0.99 23.19 2.05
C LEU A 60 -1.57 21.80 1.74
N ASP A 61 -1.92 21.52 0.49
CA ASP A 61 -2.45 20.21 0.08
C ASP A 61 -1.42 19.10 0.31
N SER A 62 -0.16 19.38 -0.03
CA SER A 62 0.96 18.47 0.19
C SER A 62 1.17 18.18 1.69
N ILE A 63 1.05 19.21 2.55
CA ILE A 63 1.11 19.06 4.00
C ILE A 63 -0.02 18.18 4.52
N LYS A 64 -1.27 18.43 4.09
CA LYS A 64 -2.43 17.61 4.49
C LYS A 64 -2.21 16.14 4.16
N GLN A 65 -1.71 15.84 2.95
CA GLN A 65 -1.38 14.49 2.54
C GLN A 65 -0.27 13.87 3.40
N ALA A 66 0.80 14.62 3.66
CA ALA A 66 1.92 14.13 4.45
C ALA A 66 1.52 13.82 5.91
N ILE A 67 0.65 14.64 6.50
CA ILE A 67 0.09 14.40 7.83
C ILE A 67 -0.80 13.15 7.84
N MET A 68 -1.67 12.96 6.84
CA MET A 68 -2.52 11.75 6.77
C MET A 68 -1.69 10.47 6.69
N LEU A 69 -0.66 10.46 5.84
CA LEU A 69 0.27 9.33 5.74
C LEU A 69 0.97 9.05 7.07
N PHE A 70 1.39 10.11 7.77
CA PHE A 70 2.01 9.99 9.07
C PHE A 70 1.04 9.38 10.10
N VAL A 71 -0.19 9.88 10.18
CA VAL A 71 -1.23 9.37 11.10
C VAL A 71 -1.49 7.89 10.84
N HIS A 72 -1.73 7.49 9.59
CA HIS A 72 -1.93 6.09 9.21
C HIS A 72 -0.73 5.22 9.59
N SER A 73 0.47 5.68 9.29
CA SER A 73 1.70 4.93 9.57
C SER A 73 1.94 4.78 11.08
N LYS A 74 1.71 5.82 11.87
CA LYS A 74 1.81 5.77 13.33
C LYS A 74 0.77 4.84 13.94
N LEU A 75 -0.49 4.91 13.52
CA LEU A 75 -1.53 3.98 14.00
C LEU A 75 -1.24 2.53 13.62
N SER A 76 -0.59 2.30 12.47
CA SER A 76 -0.12 0.97 12.06
C SER A 76 1.03 0.46 12.93
N ILE A 77 1.88 1.35 13.44
CA ILE A 77 2.95 1.02 14.39
C ILE A 77 2.35 0.70 15.76
N ASN A 78 1.43 1.54 16.24
CA ASN A 78 0.68 1.30 17.47
C ASN A 78 -0.69 2.03 17.41
N PRO A 79 -1.81 1.31 17.51
CA PRO A 79 -3.15 1.90 17.38
C PRO A 79 -3.51 2.83 18.55
N ASP A 80 -2.83 2.72 19.69
CA ASP A 80 -3.08 3.54 20.87
C ASP A 80 -2.49 4.94 20.75
N HIS A 81 -1.74 5.28 19.68
CA HIS A 81 -1.31 6.65 19.40
C HIS A 81 -2.51 7.57 19.14
N ARG A 82 -2.46 8.79 19.68
CA ARG A 82 -3.55 9.77 19.53
C ARG A 82 -3.07 11.07 18.93
N PHE A 83 -3.96 11.74 18.19
CA PHE A 83 -3.64 12.94 17.43
C PHE A 83 -4.59 14.09 17.77
N ALA A 84 -4.05 15.31 17.78
CA ALA A 84 -4.81 16.55 17.84
C ALA A 84 -4.20 17.57 16.86
N PHE A 85 -4.97 18.62 16.54
CA PHE A 85 -4.65 19.50 15.42
C PHE A 85 -4.88 20.97 15.78
N CYS A 86 -3.89 21.79 15.46
CA CYS A 86 -3.91 23.25 15.56
C CYS A 86 -3.51 23.88 14.23
N ALA A 87 -4.03 25.08 13.98
CA ALA A 87 -3.55 25.97 12.94
C ALA A 87 -2.80 27.15 13.56
N LEU A 88 -1.75 27.60 12.89
CA LEU A 88 -1.01 28.81 13.21
C LEU A 88 -1.33 29.88 12.16
N THR A 89 -2.07 30.90 12.60
CA THR A 89 -2.28 32.15 11.85
C THR A 89 -1.41 33.23 12.46
N LYS A 90 -1.98 34.26 13.10
CA LYS A 90 -1.22 35.16 13.98
C LYS A 90 -0.77 34.44 15.25
N SER A 91 -1.65 33.64 15.81
CA SER A 91 -1.42 32.80 16.98
C SER A 91 -2.07 31.45 16.78
N THR A 92 -1.65 30.48 17.58
CA THR A 92 -2.16 29.11 17.52
C THR A 92 -3.60 29.01 18.01
N HIS A 93 -4.46 28.35 17.24
CA HIS A 93 -5.82 27.99 17.65
C HIS A 93 -6.12 26.53 17.30
N TRP A 94 -7.06 25.94 18.03
CA TRP A 94 -7.45 24.55 17.85
C TRP A 94 -8.31 24.37 16.59
N LEU A 95 -7.97 23.37 15.80
CA LEU A 95 -8.88 22.78 14.80
C LEU A 95 -9.63 21.60 15.42
N ARG A 96 -8.90 20.80 16.20
CA ARG A 96 -9.44 19.71 17.00
C ARG A 96 -8.60 19.50 18.24
N LYS A 97 -9.22 19.65 19.40
CA LYS A 97 -8.56 19.59 20.71
C LYS A 97 -8.49 18.17 21.30
N GLU A 98 -9.45 17.33 20.94
CA GLU A 98 -9.56 15.98 21.50
C GLU A 98 -8.54 15.03 20.87
N PHE A 99 -7.60 14.55 21.69
CA PHE A 99 -6.68 13.49 21.31
C PHE A 99 -7.42 12.17 21.13
N ASN A 100 -7.43 11.66 19.90
CA ASN A 100 -8.04 10.38 19.56
C ASN A 100 -7.24 9.64 18.48
N SER A 101 -7.56 8.37 18.28
CA SER A 101 -6.88 7.48 17.33
C SER A 101 -7.67 7.30 16.02
N GLU A 102 -8.73 8.09 15.81
CA GLU A 102 -9.63 7.93 14.66
C GLU A 102 -9.07 8.67 13.43
N VAL A 103 -8.98 7.96 12.30
CA VAL A 103 -8.49 8.54 11.04
C VAL A 103 -9.46 9.59 10.51
N ASP A 104 -10.77 9.34 10.59
CA ASP A 104 -11.81 10.29 10.15
C ASP A 104 -11.75 11.60 10.94
N ALA A 105 -11.35 11.50 12.21
CA ALA A 105 -11.17 12.66 13.05
C ALA A 105 -10.01 13.56 12.60
N ALA A 106 -8.90 12.95 12.20
CA ALA A 106 -7.77 13.64 11.59
C ALA A 106 -8.15 14.25 10.23
N LEU A 107 -8.83 13.47 9.37
CA LEU A 107 -9.28 13.94 8.06
C LEU A 107 -10.20 15.15 8.18
N SER A 108 -11.16 15.11 9.12
CA SER A 108 -12.06 16.23 9.40
C SER A 108 -11.31 17.49 9.86
N ALA A 109 -10.34 17.33 10.76
CA ALA A 109 -9.51 18.45 11.21
C ALA A 109 -8.68 19.06 10.06
N LEU A 110 -8.10 18.22 9.20
CA LEU A 110 -7.32 18.67 8.05
C LEU A 110 -8.17 19.33 6.96
N ARG A 111 -9.45 18.95 6.80
CA ARG A 111 -10.39 19.67 5.94
C ARG A 111 -10.63 21.11 6.43
N GLY A 112 -10.56 21.33 7.74
CA GLY A 112 -10.68 22.65 8.36
C GLY A 112 -9.47 23.57 8.18
N LEU A 113 -8.32 23.05 7.72
CA LEU A 113 -7.17 23.90 7.39
C LEU A 113 -7.44 24.69 6.11
N THR A 114 -7.55 26.01 6.25
CA THR A 114 -7.69 26.96 5.16
C THR A 114 -6.59 28.02 5.26
N VAL A 115 -6.20 28.57 4.11
CA VAL A 115 -5.16 29.61 4.05
C VAL A 115 -5.70 30.91 4.65
N ASP A 116 -4.88 31.53 5.49
CA ASP A 116 -5.12 32.87 6.02
C ASP A 116 -4.20 33.88 5.32
N SER A 117 -4.79 34.70 4.45
CA SER A 117 -4.09 35.75 3.71
C SER A 117 -3.83 37.02 4.53
N SER A 118 -4.38 37.13 5.74
CA SER A 118 -4.37 38.37 6.53
C SER A 118 -3.24 38.46 7.55
N SER A 119 -2.51 37.37 7.79
CA SER A 119 -1.56 37.30 8.91
C SER A 119 -0.13 37.64 8.52
N SER A 120 0.37 38.76 9.05
CA SER A 120 1.76 39.22 8.91
C SER A 120 2.67 38.87 10.10
N GLN A 121 2.18 38.10 11.08
CA GLN A 121 2.92 37.71 12.29
C GLN A 121 2.70 36.24 12.61
N ALA A 122 3.68 35.58 13.22
CA ALA A 122 3.56 34.20 13.68
C ALA A 122 4.07 34.10 15.13
N ASP A 123 3.14 33.97 16.09
CA ASP A 123 3.46 33.84 17.52
C ASP A 123 3.20 32.41 18.01
N LEU A 124 4.27 31.69 18.37
CA LEU A 124 4.23 30.32 18.90
C LEU A 124 4.00 30.26 20.42
N THR A 125 3.90 31.41 21.11
CA THR A 125 3.69 31.46 22.57
C THR A 125 2.47 30.63 22.99
N GLN A 126 1.37 30.74 22.25
CA GLN A 126 0.16 29.98 22.55
C GLN A 126 0.32 28.48 22.28
N LEU A 127 1.03 28.08 21.22
CA LEU A 127 1.37 26.68 20.95
C LEU A 127 2.12 26.09 22.14
N PHE A 128 3.17 26.76 22.61
CA PHE A 128 4.00 26.25 23.70
C PHE A 128 3.27 26.18 25.03
N ARG A 129 2.37 27.14 25.32
CA ARG A 129 1.48 27.07 26.49
C ARG A 129 0.55 25.87 26.44
N VAL A 130 -0.09 25.65 25.29
CA VAL A 130 -0.98 24.51 25.05
C VAL A 130 -0.21 23.19 25.16
N ALA A 131 0.94 23.09 24.49
CA ALA A 131 1.76 21.89 24.50
C ALA A 131 2.23 21.53 25.91
N ASN A 132 2.65 22.51 26.70
CA ASN A 132 3.06 22.28 28.09
C ASN A 132 1.89 21.76 28.96
N HIS A 133 0.69 22.33 28.78
CA HIS A 133 -0.50 21.88 29.52
C HIS A 133 -0.90 20.46 29.15
N GLU A 134 -0.98 20.13 27.87
CA GLU A 134 -1.36 18.79 27.41
C GLU A 134 -0.27 17.76 27.72
N ALA A 135 1.01 18.13 27.67
CA ALA A 135 2.12 17.26 28.06
C ALA A 135 2.01 16.75 29.50
N LYS A 136 1.60 17.61 30.44
CA LYS A 136 1.37 17.19 31.84
C LYS A 136 0.27 16.13 31.95
N LYS A 137 -0.80 16.25 31.15
CA LYS A 137 -1.89 15.27 31.12
C LYS A 137 -1.46 13.96 30.48
N SER A 138 -0.74 14.02 29.35
CA SER A 138 -0.20 12.83 28.69
C SER A 138 0.73 12.06 29.62
N ARG A 139 1.63 12.76 30.33
CA ARG A 139 2.53 12.15 31.31
C ARG A 139 1.79 11.47 32.46
N ALA A 140 0.71 12.07 32.96
CA ALA A 140 -0.15 11.45 33.98
C ALA A 140 -0.84 10.16 33.49
N GLN A 141 -0.93 9.95 32.17
CA GLN A 141 -1.46 8.74 31.52
C GLN A 141 -0.34 7.79 31.05
N ASN A 142 0.92 7.99 31.47
CA ASN A 142 2.11 7.25 31.00
C ASN A 142 2.34 7.34 29.49
N ARG A 143 2.03 8.49 28.90
CA ARG A 143 2.21 8.80 27.48
C ARG A 143 3.24 9.91 27.33
N ILE A 144 4.01 9.87 26.26
CA ILE A 144 4.86 11.02 25.90
C ILE A 144 4.08 11.98 25.01
N PHE A 145 4.40 13.27 25.12
CA PHE A 145 3.78 14.31 24.31
C PHE A 145 4.75 14.82 23.26
N ARG A 146 4.26 14.94 22.03
CA ARG A 146 5.05 15.35 20.88
C ARG A 146 4.32 16.43 20.11
N VAL A 147 5.04 17.46 19.70
CA VAL A 147 4.54 18.50 18.81
C VAL A 147 5.27 18.39 17.49
N ILE A 148 4.53 18.34 16.38
CA ILE A 148 5.09 18.46 15.03
C ILE A 148 4.60 19.79 14.47
N LEU A 149 5.51 20.77 14.39
CA LEU A 149 5.27 22.09 13.82
C LEU A 149 5.64 22.07 12.33
N ILE A 150 4.69 22.44 11.48
CA ILE A 150 4.93 22.64 10.05
C ILE A 150 4.86 24.14 9.78
N TYR A 151 6.04 24.76 9.60
CA TYR A 151 6.19 26.20 9.46
C TYR A 151 6.44 26.56 8.00
N CYS A 152 5.74 27.57 7.46
CA CYS A 152 5.72 27.82 6.01
C CYS A 152 6.15 29.23 5.59
N ARG A 153 6.39 30.15 6.53
CA ARG A 153 6.79 31.52 6.21
C ARG A 153 8.30 31.65 6.04
N SER A 154 8.74 32.08 4.87
CA SER A 154 10.15 32.33 4.55
C SER A 154 10.60 33.74 4.93
N SER A 155 9.67 34.67 5.07
CA SER A 155 9.94 36.10 5.29
C SER A 155 9.86 36.54 6.75
N MET A 156 9.40 35.66 7.65
CA MET A 156 9.01 36.03 9.01
C MET A 156 9.51 35.01 10.01
N PRO A 157 10.44 35.36 10.91
CA PRO A 157 10.81 34.49 12.03
C PRO A 157 9.66 34.41 13.04
N PRO A 158 9.36 33.23 13.60
CA PRO A 158 8.33 33.12 14.63
C PRO A 158 8.76 33.82 15.92
N GLN A 159 7.82 34.52 16.56
CA GLN A 159 8.01 35.06 17.90
C GLN A 159 7.51 34.06 18.93
N TYR A 160 8.15 34.00 20.10
CA TYR A 160 7.68 33.18 21.20
C TYR A 160 8.17 33.66 22.55
N GLN A 161 7.35 33.41 23.57
CA GLN A 161 7.75 33.43 24.96
C GLN A 161 7.78 32.01 25.50
N LEU A 162 8.89 31.63 26.12
CA LEU A 162 9.03 30.30 26.69
C LEU A 162 8.16 30.14 27.95
N PRO A 163 7.52 28.99 28.13
CA PRO A 163 6.80 28.70 29.36
C PRO A 163 7.78 28.48 30.53
N SER A 164 7.32 28.70 31.76
CA SER A 164 8.14 28.58 32.98
C SER A 164 8.57 27.14 33.30
N ALA A 165 7.89 26.13 32.75
CA ALA A 165 8.33 24.73 32.82
C ALA A 165 8.85 24.28 31.44
N LEU A 166 10.14 24.00 31.35
CA LEU A 166 10.82 23.59 30.11
C LEU A 166 10.90 22.05 30.01
N LYS A 167 11.03 21.53 28.78
CA LYS A 167 11.33 20.12 28.49
C LYS A 167 10.30 19.09 29.00
N LEU A 168 9.02 19.37 28.74
CA LEU A 168 7.91 18.43 29.04
C LEU A 168 7.38 17.69 27.80
N PHE A 169 7.82 18.08 26.61
CA PHE A 169 7.43 17.48 25.35
C PHE A 169 8.55 17.56 24.34
N THR A 170 8.46 16.80 23.25
CA THR A 170 9.42 16.88 22.14
C THR A 170 8.86 17.73 21.01
N LEU A 171 9.63 18.70 20.51
CA LEU A 171 9.28 19.46 19.32
C LEU A 171 10.02 18.90 18.12
N ASP A 172 9.28 18.65 17.04
CA ASP A 172 9.83 18.48 15.70
C ASP A 172 9.34 19.61 14.80
N VAL A 173 10.18 19.99 13.85
CA VAL A 173 9.91 21.08 12.92
C VAL A 173 10.08 20.60 11.48
N MET A 174 9.07 20.87 10.66
CA MET A 174 9.15 20.81 9.21
C MET A 174 9.06 22.23 8.67
N TYR A 175 10.18 22.75 8.17
CA TYR A 175 10.27 24.09 7.63
C TYR A 175 10.20 24.10 6.10
N LEU A 176 9.08 24.52 5.54
CA LEU A 176 8.85 24.58 4.09
C LEU A 176 8.88 26.03 3.64
N HIS A 177 9.91 26.43 2.89
CA HIS A 177 10.14 27.83 2.59
C HIS A 177 10.36 28.07 1.10
N ASP A 178 10.19 29.32 0.68
CA ASP A 178 10.62 29.74 -0.66
C ASP A 178 12.13 29.89 -0.70
N LYS A 179 12.70 29.85 -1.92
CA LYS A 179 14.13 30.08 -2.10
C LYS A 179 14.52 31.45 -1.53
N PRO A 180 15.73 31.56 -0.94
CA PRO A 180 16.24 32.85 -0.48
C PRO A 180 16.20 33.90 -1.60
N GLY A 181 15.65 35.06 -1.29
CA GLY A 181 15.50 36.21 -2.18
C GLY A 181 15.53 37.52 -1.38
N PRO A 182 15.42 38.68 -2.05
CA PRO A 182 15.51 39.99 -1.39
C PRO A 182 14.37 40.25 -0.39
N ASP A 183 13.21 39.60 -0.58
CA ASP A 183 11.99 39.83 0.18
C ASP A 183 11.73 38.79 1.28
N ASN A 184 12.68 37.88 1.54
CA ASN A 184 12.55 36.86 2.58
C ASN A 184 13.85 36.61 3.36
N CYS A 185 13.76 35.87 4.46
CA CYS A 185 14.87 35.62 5.38
C CYS A 185 14.91 34.17 5.92
N PRO A 186 14.87 33.13 5.05
CA PRO A 186 14.66 31.76 5.50
C PRO A 186 15.74 31.23 6.46
N GLN A 187 16.99 31.69 6.35
CA GLN A 187 18.03 31.33 7.32
C GLN A 187 17.72 31.84 8.73
N LEU A 188 17.28 33.08 8.87
CA LEU A 188 16.92 33.66 10.17
C LEU A 188 15.71 32.94 10.79
N VAL A 189 14.75 32.54 9.94
CA VAL A 189 13.61 31.72 10.36
C VAL A 189 14.09 30.35 10.85
N TYR A 190 14.95 29.67 10.09
CA TYR A 190 15.52 28.38 10.46
C TYR A 190 16.25 28.48 11.81
N ASP A 191 17.16 29.45 11.98
CA ASP A 191 17.93 29.64 13.21
C ASP A 191 17.00 29.87 14.41
N THR A 192 15.92 30.62 14.22
CA THR A 192 14.91 30.88 15.27
C THR A 192 14.14 29.60 15.64
N LEU A 193 13.82 28.75 14.66
CA LEU A 193 13.17 27.46 14.89
C LEU A 193 14.10 26.46 15.59
N VAL A 194 15.39 26.46 15.25
CA VAL A 194 16.43 25.67 15.94
C VAL A 194 16.52 26.08 17.41
N ASP A 195 16.67 27.38 17.70
CA ASP A 195 16.74 27.88 19.10
C ASP A 195 15.49 27.47 19.90
N ALA A 196 14.29 27.57 19.29
CA ALA A 196 13.06 27.12 19.93
C ALA A 196 13.10 25.62 20.25
N LEU A 197 13.47 24.79 19.27
CA LEU A 197 13.53 23.33 19.39
C LEU A 197 14.50 22.86 20.47
N GLU A 198 15.72 23.41 20.50
CA GLU A 198 16.75 23.06 21.48
C GLU A 198 16.33 23.39 22.92
N ARG A 199 15.62 24.51 23.09
CA ARG A 199 15.20 24.99 24.42
C ARG A 199 14.04 24.20 25.01
N ILE A 200 13.11 23.71 24.17
CA ILE A 200 11.84 23.15 24.66
C ILE A 200 11.75 21.63 24.61
N SER A 201 12.56 20.95 23.80
CA SER A 201 12.42 19.51 23.59
C SER A 201 12.95 18.68 24.76
N GLU A 202 12.14 17.71 25.23
CA GLU A 202 12.50 16.72 26.26
C GLU A 202 13.45 15.66 25.71
N PHE A 203 13.12 15.09 24.55
CA PHE A 203 13.99 14.19 23.79
C PHE A 203 14.60 14.93 22.60
N GLU A 204 15.51 14.27 21.89
CA GLU A 204 16.08 14.78 20.63
C GLU A 204 14.95 15.24 19.71
N GLY A 205 14.91 16.51 19.32
CA GLY A 205 13.95 17.08 18.37
C GLY A 205 14.58 17.14 16.98
N TYR A 206 13.81 16.83 15.93
CA TYR A 206 14.29 16.94 14.56
C TYR A 206 13.75 18.20 13.88
N ILE A 207 14.61 18.90 13.13
CA ILE A 207 14.24 19.99 12.23
C ILE A 207 14.67 19.69 10.81
N PHE A 208 13.72 19.62 9.90
CA PHE A 208 13.97 19.43 8.48
C PHE A 208 13.52 20.65 7.68
N GLU A 209 14.37 21.14 6.78
CA GLU A 209 14.01 22.22 5.85
C GLU A 209 13.86 21.74 4.39
N SER A 210 13.06 22.47 3.62
CA SER A 210 12.94 22.28 2.17
C SER A 210 12.58 23.59 1.46
N GLY A 211 13.59 24.20 0.82
CA GLY A 211 13.45 25.39 -0.03
C GLY A 211 13.14 25.12 -1.51
N GLN A 212 13.10 23.85 -1.93
CA GLN A 212 13.04 23.47 -3.36
C GLN A 212 11.61 23.29 -3.89
N GLY A 213 10.61 23.36 -3.01
CA GLY A 213 9.22 23.10 -3.35
C GLY A 213 8.97 21.68 -3.86
N LEU A 214 9.78 20.69 -3.47
CA LEU A 214 9.62 19.29 -3.93
C LEU A 214 8.74 18.52 -2.97
N THR A 215 7.60 17.99 -3.42
CA THR A 215 6.68 17.23 -2.57
C THR A 215 7.37 15.98 -1.98
N ARG A 216 8.26 15.34 -2.75
CA ARG A 216 9.07 14.19 -2.31
C ARG A 216 9.95 14.49 -1.09
N ALA A 217 10.48 15.70 -0.98
CA ALA A 217 11.32 16.09 0.15
C ALA A 217 10.51 16.13 1.45
N LEU A 218 9.32 16.76 1.40
CA LEU A 218 8.36 16.78 2.51
C LEU A 218 8.01 15.36 2.97
N PHE A 219 7.60 14.48 2.06
CA PHE A 219 7.22 13.10 2.41
C PHE A 219 8.37 12.32 3.03
N ARG A 220 9.58 12.40 2.45
CA ARG A 220 10.76 11.73 2.99
C ARG A 220 11.04 12.15 4.43
N ASN A 221 11.03 13.44 4.68
CA ASN A 221 11.32 13.99 6.00
C ASN A 221 10.20 13.64 7.00
N MET A 222 8.93 13.65 6.57
CA MET A 222 7.81 13.17 7.39
C MET A 222 7.93 11.69 7.77
N CYS A 223 8.45 10.85 6.87
CA CYS A 223 8.75 9.45 7.20
C CYS A 223 9.87 9.32 8.23
N GLN A 224 10.90 10.16 8.17
CA GLN A 224 11.94 10.18 9.20
C GLN A 224 11.33 10.56 10.56
N LEU A 225 10.33 11.44 10.60
CA LEU A 225 9.62 11.77 11.83
C LEU A 225 8.78 10.61 12.41
N LEU A 226 8.54 9.50 11.69
CA LEU A 226 7.80 8.35 12.27
C LEU A 226 8.54 7.69 13.44
N CYS A 227 9.87 7.84 13.48
CA CYS A 227 10.70 7.31 14.55
C CYS A 227 10.21 7.81 15.92
N HIS A 228 10.21 6.89 16.88
CA HIS A 228 9.79 7.21 18.24
C HIS A 228 10.85 8.12 18.90
N PRO A 229 10.48 9.23 19.56
CA PRO A 229 11.44 10.16 20.17
C PRO A 229 12.45 9.50 21.13
N GLN A 230 12.05 8.45 21.84
CA GLN A 230 12.94 7.70 22.76
C GLN A 230 13.90 6.71 22.05
N GLN A 231 13.76 6.49 20.75
CA GLN A 231 14.54 5.47 20.01
C GLN A 231 15.36 6.02 18.86
N ARG A 232 15.12 7.26 18.47
CA ARG A 232 15.81 7.88 17.34
C ARG A 232 17.23 8.29 17.73
N CYS A 233 18.14 8.23 16.76
CA CYS A 233 19.50 8.74 16.90
C CYS A 233 19.48 10.28 16.90
N ILE A 234 20.64 10.90 17.12
CA ILE A 234 20.78 12.34 16.87
C ILE A 234 20.63 12.62 15.37
N GLN A 235 20.05 13.76 15.01
CA GLN A 235 19.68 14.01 13.62
C GLN A 235 20.88 13.97 12.66
N GLU A 236 22.06 14.42 13.11
CA GLU A 236 23.31 14.43 12.33
C GLU A 236 23.78 13.04 11.90
N GLU A 237 23.36 11.98 12.61
CA GLU A 237 23.74 10.59 12.32
C GLU A 237 22.84 9.91 11.29
N LEU A 238 21.73 10.56 10.89
CA LEU A 238 20.78 9.99 9.91
C LEU A 238 21.42 9.67 8.55
N ASP A 239 22.48 10.38 8.18
CA ASP A 239 23.17 10.27 6.87
C ASP A 239 24.45 9.40 6.88
N LEU A 240 24.78 8.73 7.99
CA LEU A 240 25.93 7.81 8.05
C LEU A 240 25.59 6.45 7.43
N PRO A 241 26.38 5.96 6.46
CA PRO A 241 27.77 5.63 6.71
C PRO A 241 28.73 6.37 5.78
N LYS A 242 29.62 7.20 6.35
CA LYS A 242 30.81 7.66 5.62
C LYS A 242 31.62 6.41 5.25
N SER A 243 31.74 6.16 3.94
CA SER A 243 32.71 5.23 3.37
C SER A 243 34.06 5.41 4.07
N LEU A 244 34.67 4.31 4.53
CA LEU A 244 36.09 4.30 4.88
C LEU A 244 36.84 4.71 3.61
N VAL A 245 37.20 6.00 3.54
CA VAL A 245 37.92 6.55 2.40
C VAL A 245 39.19 5.73 2.24
N LYS A 246 39.29 5.05 1.09
CA LYS A 246 40.52 4.58 0.45
C LYS A 246 41.66 5.51 0.85
N LYS A 247 42.62 5.01 1.64
CA LYS A 247 43.92 5.66 1.79
C LYS A 247 44.41 6.02 0.40
N SER A 248 44.57 7.31 0.14
CA SER A 248 45.35 7.80 -0.99
C SER A 248 46.75 7.21 -0.87
N HIS A 249 47.25 6.62 -1.96
CA HIS A 249 48.66 6.28 -2.06
C HIS A 249 49.48 7.57 -1.99
N ALA A 250 50.16 7.76 -0.87
CA ALA A 250 51.40 8.51 -0.80
C ALA A 250 52.39 7.64 -0.02
N ALA A 251 53.55 7.41 -0.63
CA ALA A 251 54.66 6.71 -0.01
C ALA A 251 55.14 7.48 1.22
N ASP A 252 55.19 6.83 2.38
CA ASP A 252 56.43 6.66 3.14
C ASP A 252 56.25 5.79 4.39
N SER A 253 57.37 5.27 4.84
CA SER A 253 57.63 4.19 5.79
C SER A 253 57.09 4.32 7.22
N SER A 254 56.74 3.14 7.80
CA SER A 254 57.16 2.61 9.12
C SER A 254 56.02 2.07 10.04
N GLN A 255 56.21 0.79 10.36
CA GLN A 255 55.79 -0.07 11.48
C GLN A 255 54.52 0.20 12.33
N GLY A 256 53.66 -0.82 12.36
CA GLY A 256 53.13 -1.47 13.57
C GLY A 256 52.06 -0.75 14.41
N ASP A 257 50.78 -1.14 14.26
CA ASP A 257 50.00 -1.77 15.36
C ASP A 257 48.52 -2.01 14.97
N ASP A 258 48.05 -3.20 15.36
CA ASP A 258 46.70 -3.75 15.49
C ASP A 258 45.49 -3.08 14.80
N ASN A 259 45.07 -3.70 13.68
CA ASN A 259 43.75 -3.50 13.09
C ASN A 259 42.68 -4.34 13.81
N VAL A 260 41.88 -3.71 14.66
CA VAL A 260 40.55 -4.24 15.04
C VAL A 260 39.51 -3.62 14.11
N VAL A 261 39.07 -4.41 13.12
CA VAL A 261 37.94 -4.07 12.24
C VAL A 261 36.64 -4.31 13.00
N VAL A 262 36.05 -3.25 13.56
CA VAL A 262 34.69 -3.30 14.12
C VAL A 262 33.69 -3.18 12.97
N SER A 263 33.06 -4.29 12.58
CA SER A 263 32.00 -4.30 11.57
C SER A 263 30.69 -3.79 12.18
N SER A 264 30.26 -2.57 11.86
CA SER A 264 28.97 -1.99 12.24
C SER A 264 27.83 -2.46 11.33
N HIS A 265 27.64 -3.79 11.22
CA HIS A 265 26.66 -4.39 10.31
C HIS A 265 25.22 -4.46 10.85
N SER A 266 24.97 -4.16 12.13
CA SER A 266 23.66 -4.41 12.76
C SER A 266 22.69 -3.22 12.74
N VAL A 267 23.17 -1.97 12.83
CA VAL A 267 22.28 -0.79 12.92
C VAL A 267 21.88 -0.29 11.52
N GLY A 268 22.81 -0.29 10.57
CA GLY A 268 22.57 0.17 9.19
C GLY A 268 21.66 -0.74 8.36
N LEU A 269 21.54 -2.02 8.70
CA LEU A 269 20.65 -2.95 7.99
C LEU A 269 19.18 -2.73 8.34
N SER A 270 18.88 -2.29 9.57
CA SER A 270 17.51 -2.05 10.04
C SER A 270 16.95 -0.74 9.48
N THR A 271 17.75 0.32 9.48
CA THR A 271 17.34 1.63 8.93
C THR A 271 17.29 1.61 7.41
N LYS A 272 18.21 0.92 6.72
CA LYS A 272 18.10 0.72 5.26
C LYS A 272 16.98 -0.23 4.89
N LYS A 273 16.69 -1.29 5.67
CA LYS A 273 15.49 -2.11 5.44
C LYS A 273 14.23 -1.30 5.68
N MET A 274 14.14 -0.51 6.76
CA MET A 274 12.97 0.31 7.08
C MET A 274 12.81 1.47 6.09
N LEU A 275 13.89 2.13 5.65
CA LEU A 275 13.88 3.11 4.57
C LEU A 275 13.63 2.46 3.22
N ARG A 276 13.99 1.19 2.99
CA ARG A 276 13.61 0.44 1.78
C ARG A 276 12.13 0.06 1.82
N TYR A 277 11.64 -0.43 2.97
CA TYR A 277 10.23 -0.75 3.27
C TYR A 277 9.33 0.49 3.20
N LEU A 278 9.85 1.66 3.61
CA LEU A 278 9.18 2.95 3.54
C LEU A 278 9.42 3.65 2.19
N SER A 279 10.54 3.45 1.50
CA SER A 279 10.72 3.92 0.11
C SER A 279 9.86 3.12 -0.87
N GLU A 280 9.61 1.84 -0.57
CA GLU A 280 8.59 1.00 -1.20
C GLU A 280 7.16 1.49 -0.87
N PHE A 281 7.00 2.38 0.11
CA PHE A 281 5.76 3.08 0.45
C PHE A 281 5.72 4.52 -0.12
N VAL A 282 6.88 5.19 -0.29
CA VAL A 282 7.02 6.62 -0.62
C VAL A 282 7.38 6.87 -2.10
N VAL A 283 7.80 5.84 -2.83
CA VAL A 283 7.93 5.91 -4.31
C VAL A 283 6.60 5.61 -5.01
N TYR A 284 5.59 5.13 -4.27
CA TYR A 284 4.28 4.77 -4.80
C TYR A 284 3.27 5.85 -4.44
N ASP A 285 3.18 6.78 -5.37
CA ASP A 285 2.03 7.63 -5.67
C ASP A 285 0.87 7.66 -4.64
N VAL A 286 0.94 8.63 -3.72
CA VAL A 286 -0.19 9.05 -2.87
C VAL A 286 -1.09 10.04 -3.62
N SER A 287 -0.91 10.23 -4.94
CA SER A 287 -2.01 10.76 -5.77
C SER A 287 -3.27 9.88 -5.67
N SER A 288 -3.14 8.62 -5.25
CA SER A 288 -4.27 7.69 -5.15
C SER A 288 -5.13 7.81 -3.89
N PHE A 289 -4.84 8.75 -2.97
CA PHE A 289 -5.75 9.12 -1.86
C PHE A 289 -6.63 10.36 -2.15
N TYR A 290 -6.50 10.93 -3.35
CA TYR A 290 -7.57 11.70 -4.01
C TYR A 290 -7.83 11.07 -5.38
N GLY A 291 -8.66 10.03 -5.37
CA GLY A 291 -9.36 9.51 -6.55
C GLY A 291 -8.59 9.46 -7.87
N ILE A 292 -8.10 8.28 -8.23
CA ILE A 292 -8.66 7.70 -9.45
C ILE A 292 -10.14 7.57 -9.09
N HIS A 293 -10.95 8.48 -9.61
CA HIS A 293 -12.34 8.69 -9.19
C HIS A 293 -12.98 7.36 -8.77
N ASP A 294 -13.61 7.32 -7.58
CA ASP A 294 -14.64 6.29 -7.33
C ASP A 294 -15.70 6.31 -8.46
N ASP A 295 -15.79 7.42 -9.20
CA ASP A 295 -16.59 7.59 -10.41
C ASP A 295 -15.98 7.02 -11.71
N ALA A 296 -14.70 6.64 -11.76
CA ALA A 296 -14.04 6.15 -13.00
C ALA A 296 -14.29 4.66 -13.28
N TYR A 297 -14.55 3.87 -12.23
CA TYR A 297 -14.97 2.48 -12.34
C TYR A 297 -16.25 2.33 -11.54
N GLY A 298 -17.37 2.66 -12.18
CA GLY A 298 -18.68 2.85 -11.55
C GLY A 298 -19.17 1.70 -10.66
N TYR A 299 -20.35 1.92 -10.06
CA TYR A 299 -21.01 0.97 -9.15
C TYR A 299 -21.35 -0.39 -9.79
N GLU A 300 -21.22 -0.50 -11.10
CA GLU A 300 -21.47 -1.69 -11.91
C GLU A 300 -20.56 -2.85 -11.50
N ASN A 301 -20.98 -4.09 -11.75
CA ASN A 301 -20.17 -5.26 -11.45
C ASN A 301 -19.25 -5.64 -12.61
N ALA A 302 -19.61 -5.32 -13.84
CA ALA A 302 -18.79 -5.51 -15.03
C ALA A 302 -18.36 -4.14 -15.57
N VAL A 303 -17.06 -3.92 -15.76
CA VAL A 303 -16.55 -2.65 -16.28
C VAL A 303 -15.64 -2.88 -17.49
N TYR A 304 -15.82 -2.07 -18.52
CA TYR A 304 -14.98 -2.06 -19.72
C TYR A 304 -14.30 -0.70 -19.84
N PHE A 305 -12.98 -0.70 -20.01
CA PHE A 305 -12.18 0.51 -20.14
C PHE A 305 -11.22 0.42 -21.34
N THR A 306 -11.06 1.53 -22.05
CA THR A 306 -10.16 1.64 -23.21
C THR A 306 -9.43 3.00 -23.19
N ASP A 307 -8.10 2.98 -23.39
CA ASP A 307 -7.26 4.20 -23.41
C ASP A 307 -7.29 4.93 -24.77
N ILE A 308 -7.97 4.38 -25.79
CA ILE A 308 -7.93 4.89 -27.16
C ILE A 308 -8.98 6.01 -27.32
N ASN A 309 -8.51 7.27 -27.32
CA ASN A 309 -9.32 8.43 -27.70
C ASN A 309 -9.72 8.35 -29.17
N GLY A 310 -10.98 7.97 -29.44
CA GLY A 310 -11.67 8.29 -30.68
C GLY A 310 -11.23 7.51 -31.92
N ASN A 311 -11.78 6.30 -32.07
CA ASN A 311 -12.41 5.82 -33.31
C ASN A 311 -13.16 4.52 -32.97
N GLU A 312 -14.19 4.18 -33.74
CA GLU A 312 -15.01 2.96 -33.59
C GLU A 312 -14.16 1.68 -33.77
N SER A 313 -13.25 1.36 -32.84
CA SER A 313 -12.58 0.06 -32.80
C SER A 313 -13.50 -0.93 -32.10
N GLN A 314 -13.72 -2.08 -32.74
CA GLN A 314 -14.41 -3.23 -32.14
C GLN A 314 -13.81 -3.57 -30.77
N SER A 315 -14.69 -3.77 -29.79
CA SER A 315 -14.37 -4.25 -28.45
C SER A 315 -13.61 -5.57 -28.53
N LEU A 316 -12.38 -5.65 -28.03
CA LEU A 316 -11.59 -6.89 -28.00
C LEU A 316 -12.15 -7.92 -27.01
N GLY A 317 -13.12 -7.55 -26.18
CA GLY A 317 -13.74 -8.48 -25.26
C GLY A 317 -15.23 -8.29 -25.03
N SER A 318 -15.83 -9.32 -24.44
CA SER A 318 -17.20 -9.35 -23.93
C SER A 318 -17.15 -9.63 -22.43
N ILE A 319 -17.95 -8.89 -21.66
CA ILE A 319 -18.00 -9.00 -20.20
C ILE A 319 -19.45 -9.03 -19.76
N ASN A 320 -19.77 -9.93 -18.83
CA ASN A 320 -21.11 -10.03 -18.25
C ASN A 320 -21.03 -10.47 -16.79
N SER A 321 -21.87 -9.88 -15.94
CA SER A 321 -22.03 -10.31 -14.55
C SER A 321 -23.52 -10.33 -14.22
N HIS A 322 -24.01 -11.49 -13.79
CA HIS A 322 -25.41 -11.71 -13.47
C HIS A 322 -25.59 -12.14 -12.02
N THR A 323 -26.48 -11.45 -11.31
CA THR A 323 -26.80 -11.73 -9.91
C THR A 323 -27.42 -13.13 -9.70
N GLY A 324 -26.91 -13.85 -8.71
CA GLY A 324 -27.45 -15.12 -8.24
C GLY A 324 -28.77 -14.97 -7.49
N SER A 325 -29.08 -15.96 -6.65
CA SER A 325 -30.21 -15.91 -5.71
C SER A 325 -29.77 -15.94 -4.24
N LYS A 326 -28.47 -15.81 -3.97
CA LYS A 326 -27.90 -15.72 -2.63
C LYS A 326 -28.05 -14.33 -1.98
N GLY A 327 -28.27 -13.29 -2.78
CA GLY A 327 -28.47 -11.92 -2.29
C GLY A 327 -28.03 -10.89 -3.31
N LEU A 328 -27.31 -9.87 -2.82
CA LEU A 328 -26.68 -8.87 -3.67
C LEU A 328 -25.50 -9.51 -4.43
N ASN A 329 -25.27 -9.08 -5.67
CA ASN A 329 -24.16 -9.63 -6.46
C ASN A 329 -22.81 -9.15 -5.92
N GLN A 330 -22.00 -10.11 -5.49
CA GLN A 330 -20.70 -9.88 -4.87
C GLN A 330 -19.54 -10.01 -5.85
N ASP A 331 -19.78 -10.59 -7.03
CA ASP A 331 -18.81 -10.63 -8.10
C ASP A 331 -18.56 -9.25 -8.71
N CYS A 332 -17.35 -9.05 -9.20
CA CYS A 332 -17.10 -8.04 -10.22
C CYS A 332 -16.01 -8.46 -11.20
N ALA A 333 -15.93 -7.75 -12.30
CA ALA A 333 -14.98 -8.00 -13.37
C ALA A 333 -14.60 -6.70 -14.08
N ILE A 334 -13.43 -6.71 -14.72
CA ILE A 334 -12.89 -5.58 -15.47
C ILE A 334 -12.15 -6.06 -16.72
N ILE A 335 -12.37 -5.36 -17.84
CA ILE A 335 -11.50 -5.37 -19.02
C ILE A 335 -10.90 -3.97 -19.15
N TYR A 336 -9.58 -3.90 -19.28
CA TYR A 336 -8.83 -2.67 -19.57
C TYR A 336 -7.94 -2.93 -20.79
N GLU A 337 -8.33 -2.38 -21.94
CA GLU A 337 -7.55 -2.35 -23.18
C GLU A 337 -6.51 -1.22 -23.22
N GLY A 338 -5.38 -1.46 -23.89
CA GLY A 338 -4.24 -0.54 -23.90
C GLY A 338 -3.41 -0.61 -22.62
N TYR A 339 -3.56 -1.68 -21.84
CA TYR A 339 -2.96 -1.77 -20.51
C TYR A 339 -1.44 -1.93 -20.58
N GLY A 340 -0.71 -0.87 -20.20
CA GLY A 340 0.74 -0.84 -20.09
C GLY A 340 1.51 -0.75 -21.42
N VAL A 341 0.93 -1.25 -22.52
CA VAL A 341 1.38 -1.13 -23.92
C VAL A 341 0.15 -0.99 -24.82
N GLU A 342 0.34 -0.46 -26.03
CA GLU A 342 -0.75 -0.13 -26.98
C GLU A 342 -1.66 -1.33 -27.29
N ASP A 343 -1.09 -2.53 -27.49
CA ASP A 343 -1.80 -3.79 -27.76
C ASP A 343 -2.00 -4.67 -26.51
N GLY A 344 -1.82 -4.06 -25.33
CA GLY A 344 -1.91 -4.70 -24.04
C GLY A 344 -3.35 -4.79 -23.54
N ALA A 345 -3.61 -5.75 -22.66
CA ALA A 345 -4.91 -5.86 -22.00
C ALA A 345 -4.75 -6.34 -20.56
N PHE A 346 -5.63 -5.90 -19.68
CA PHE A 346 -5.82 -6.42 -18.34
C PHE A 346 -7.26 -6.91 -18.20
N CYS A 347 -7.43 -8.19 -17.89
CA CYS A 347 -8.73 -8.80 -17.64
C CYS A 347 -8.72 -9.43 -16.26
N ALA A 348 -9.75 -9.19 -15.46
CA ALA A 348 -9.85 -9.82 -14.16
C ALA A 348 -11.29 -10.11 -13.75
N VAL A 349 -11.50 -11.25 -13.10
CA VAL A 349 -12.75 -11.64 -12.42
C VAL A 349 -12.45 -11.80 -10.93
N PHE A 350 -13.34 -11.26 -10.11
CA PHE A 350 -13.27 -11.25 -8.65
C PHE A 350 -14.60 -11.79 -8.12
N ASP A 351 -14.54 -12.94 -7.49
CA ASP A 351 -15.69 -13.56 -6.81
C ASP A 351 -15.68 -13.11 -5.36
N GLY A 352 -16.68 -12.35 -4.94
CA GLY A 352 -16.75 -11.76 -3.60
C GLY A 352 -17.55 -12.63 -2.64
N HIS A 353 -17.12 -12.74 -1.39
CA HIS A 353 -17.84 -13.54 -0.40
C HIS A 353 -17.87 -12.91 0.99
N GLY A 354 -18.78 -13.43 1.81
CA GLY A 354 -19.03 -12.92 3.16
C GLY A 354 -19.85 -11.62 3.15
N LYS A 355 -20.08 -11.06 4.34
CA LYS A 355 -20.98 -9.90 4.52
C LYS A 355 -20.58 -8.71 3.64
N ASN A 356 -19.28 -8.49 3.48
CA ASN A 356 -18.70 -7.36 2.78
C ASN A 356 -18.02 -7.73 1.45
N GLY A 357 -18.22 -8.96 0.95
CA GLY A 357 -17.54 -9.46 -0.26
C GLY A 357 -17.66 -8.54 -1.47
N HIS A 358 -18.86 -8.04 -1.74
CA HIS A 358 -19.16 -7.06 -2.77
C HIS A 358 -18.40 -5.73 -2.69
N ILE A 359 -17.99 -5.31 -1.49
CA ILE A 359 -17.18 -4.10 -1.28
C ILE A 359 -15.71 -4.47 -1.51
N VAL A 360 -15.27 -5.60 -0.96
CA VAL A 360 -13.89 -6.08 -1.09
C VAL A 360 -13.54 -6.33 -2.56
N SER A 361 -14.41 -7.02 -3.32
CA SER A 361 -14.22 -7.30 -4.75
C SER A 361 -14.06 -6.02 -5.56
N LYS A 362 -14.92 -5.01 -5.33
CA LYS A 362 -14.84 -3.70 -5.99
C LYS A 362 -13.59 -2.91 -5.63
N ILE A 363 -13.16 -2.94 -4.37
CA ILE A 363 -11.88 -2.31 -3.95
C ILE A 363 -10.72 -2.95 -4.70
N VAL A 364 -10.65 -4.29 -4.74
CA VAL A 364 -9.59 -5.00 -5.45
C VAL A 364 -9.63 -4.67 -6.94
N ARG A 365 -10.81 -4.74 -7.59
CA ARG A 365 -10.99 -4.39 -9.01
C ARG A 365 -10.48 -2.99 -9.34
N ASN A 366 -10.83 -2.00 -8.52
CA ASN A 366 -10.50 -0.60 -8.77
C ASN A 366 -9.02 -0.28 -8.46
N ARG A 367 -8.40 -0.99 -7.51
CA ARG A 367 -7.01 -0.71 -7.08
C ARG A 367 -5.96 -1.53 -7.81
N LEU A 368 -6.23 -2.79 -8.08
CA LEU A 368 -5.22 -3.74 -8.54
C LEU A 368 -4.55 -3.36 -9.88
N PRO A 369 -5.27 -2.88 -10.93
CA PRO A 369 -4.66 -2.55 -12.21
C PRO A 369 -3.60 -1.45 -12.11
N SER A 370 -3.89 -0.34 -11.42
CA SER A 370 -2.95 0.77 -11.30
C SER A 370 -1.72 0.39 -10.47
N LEU A 371 -1.93 -0.36 -9.38
CA LEU A 371 -0.85 -0.80 -8.52
C LEU A 371 0.09 -1.77 -9.23
N LEU A 372 -0.42 -2.70 -10.03
CA LEU A 372 0.38 -3.65 -10.81
C LEU A 372 1.33 -2.94 -11.78
N LEU A 373 0.85 -1.98 -12.58
CA LEU A 373 1.71 -1.20 -13.48
C LEU A 373 2.78 -0.44 -12.69
N SER A 374 2.39 0.17 -11.58
CA SER A 374 3.31 0.93 -10.73
C SER A 374 4.41 0.02 -10.15
N GLN A 375 4.06 -1.17 -9.66
CA GLN A 375 5.00 -2.17 -9.15
C GLN A 375 5.94 -2.66 -10.24
N ARG A 376 5.40 -3.05 -11.41
CA ARG A 376 6.20 -3.49 -12.56
C ARG A 376 7.22 -2.44 -13.00
N ASN A 377 6.77 -1.19 -13.15
CA ASN A 377 7.62 -0.08 -13.60
C ASN A 377 8.72 0.26 -12.58
N SER A 378 8.43 0.12 -11.29
CA SER A 378 9.41 0.34 -10.22
C SER A 378 10.48 -0.75 -10.18
N ILE A 379 10.09 -2.02 -10.33
CA ILE A 379 11.03 -3.15 -10.41
C ILE A 379 11.96 -2.98 -11.63
N ALA A 380 11.42 -2.50 -12.76
CA ALA A 380 12.21 -2.22 -13.95
C ALA A 380 13.30 -1.14 -13.73
N LYS A 381 13.01 -0.11 -12.92
CA LYS A 381 13.97 0.96 -12.57
C LYS A 381 15.10 0.49 -11.64
N ILE A 382 14.82 -0.47 -10.76
CA ILE A 382 15.79 -1.00 -9.78
C ILE A 382 16.74 -2.01 -10.43
N SER A 383 16.30 -2.69 -11.48
CA SER A 383 17.11 -3.64 -12.25
C SER A 383 17.37 -3.13 -13.68
N PRO A 384 18.13 -2.03 -13.85
CA PRO A 384 18.55 -1.59 -15.19
C PRO A 384 19.45 -2.67 -15.79
N SER A 385 19.16 -3.02 -17.04
CA SER A 385 19.88 -4.03 -17.82
C SER A 385 21.39 -3.79 -17.75
N THR A 386 22.12 -4.72 -17.12
CA THR A 386 23.57 -4.77 -17.18
C THR A 386 23.98 -4.95 -18.64
N HIS A 387 24.87 -4.10 -19.14
CA HIS A 387 25.30 -4.04 -20.53
C HIS A 387 25.77 -5.38 -21.11
N ASN A 388 25.30 -5.66 -22.33
CA ASN A 388 25.92 -6.43 -23.42
C ASN A 388 26.72 -7.71 -23.07
N SER A 389 26.03 -8.85 -23.08
CA SER A 389 26.59 -10.07 -23.66
C SER A 389 25.69 -10.54 -24.80
N LYS A 390 26.17 -10.35 -26.03
CA LYS A 390 25.59 -10.96 -27.24
C LYS A 390 25.76 -12.48 -27.15
N LEU A 391 24.81 -13.19 -26.54
CA LEU A 391 24.63 -14.63 -26.72
C LEU A 391 23.22 -15.05 -26.27
N GLY A 392 22.38 -15.45 -27.23
CA GLY A 392 21.05 -16.05 -27.04
C GLY A 392 19.97 -15.13 -26.43
N SER A 393 19.48 -14.13 -27.17
CA SER A 393 18.81 -12.94 -26.61
C SER A 393 17.34 -13.07 -26.20
N ASP A 394 16.57 -14.03 -26.73
CA ASP A 394 15.09 -13.93 -26.65
C ASP A 394 14.50 -14.65 -25.43
N GLN A 395 14.93 -15.87 -25.12
CA GLN A 395 14.46 -16.61 -23.94
C GLN A 395 14.88 -15.94 -22.62
N LEU A 396 16.14 -15.48 -22.52
CA LEU A 396 16.65 -14.82 -21.32
C LEU A 396 15.99 -13.45 -21.07
N GLY A 397 15.51 -12.79 -22.13
CA GLY A 397 14.74 -11.54 -22.04
C GLY A 397 13.30 -11.77 -21.55
N GLN A 398 12.64 -12.81 -22.09
CA GLN A 398 11.30 -13.22 -21.68
C GLN A 398 11.25 -13.65 -20.21
N ASP A 399 12.21 -14.48 -19.76
CA ASP A 399 12.30 -14.92 -18.36
C ASP A 399 12.41 -13.75 -17.38
N LYS A 400 13.18 -12.71 -17.76
CA LYS A 400 13.33 -11.50 -16.94
C LYS A 400 12.05 -10.65 -16.92
N ASN A 401 11.34 -10.54 -18.04
CA ASN A 401 10.08 -9.80 -18.10
C ASN A 401 8.97 -10.51 -17.31
N PHE A 402 8.87 -11.84 -17.44
CA PHE A 402 7.96 -12.65 -16.63
C PHE A 402 8.26 -12.51 -15.14
N LEU A 403 9.54 -12.62 -14.73
CA LEU A 403 9.90 -12.51 -13.31
C LEU A 403 9.53 -11.15 -12.73
N ARG A 404 9.70 -10.06 -13.51
CA ARG A 404 9.26 -8.71 -13.12
C ARG A 404 7.75 -8.63 -12.89
N TRP A 405 6.97 -9.21 -13.80
CA TRP A 405 5.51 -9.26 -13.64
C TRP A 405 5.08 -10.14 -12.48
N LYS A 406 5.73 -11.28 -12.28
CA LYS A 406 5.49 -12.17 -11.13
C LYS A 406 5.73 -11.45 -9.82
N ASP A 407 6.86 -10.76 -9.69
CA ASP A 407 7.18 -9.95 -8.50
C ASP A 407 6.19 -8.79 -8.32
N ALA A 408 5.77 -8.15 -9.43
CA ALA A 408 4.76 -7.10 -9.39
C ALA A 408 3.40 -7.63 -8.90
N CYS A 409 2.95 -8.80 -9.37
CA CYS A 409 1.72 -9.45 -8.92
C CYS A 409 1.78 -9.78 -7.43
N VAL A 410 2.85 -10.44 -6.97
CA VAL A 410 3.01 -10.77 -5.55
C VAL A 410 3.04 -9.51 -4.68
N SER A 411 3.74 -8.46 -5.12
CA SER A 411 3.83 -7.19 -4.39
C SER A 411 2.48 -6.47 -4.32
N ALA A 412 1.80 -6.33 -5.46
CA ALA A 412 0.53 -5.62 -5.56
C ALA A 412 -0.58 -6.33 -4.76
N PHE A 413 -0.69 -7.66 -4.87
CA PHE A 413 -1.69 -8.41 -4.10
C PHE A 413 -1.46 -8.27 -2.59
N LYS A 414 -0.22 -8.36 -2.12
CA LYS A 414 0.10 -8.12 -0.70
C LYS A 414 -0.21 -6.70 -0.24
N ALA A 415 -0.06 -5.71 -1.12
CA ALA A 415 -0.32 -4.32 -0.81
C ALA A 415 -1.83 -4.05 -0.72
N VAL A 416 -2.63 -4.52 -1.70
CA VAL A 416 -4.10 -4.40 -1.66
C VAL A 416 -4.69 -5.15 -0.46
N ASP A 417 -4.24 -6.37 -0.16
CA ASP A 417 -4.72 -7.13 1.02
C ASP A 417 -4.41 -6.40 2.33
N ARG A 418 -3.26 -5.72 2.41
CA ARG A 418 -2.91 -4.87 3.56
C ARG A 418 -3.80 -3.63 3.62
N GLU A 419 -4.06 -2.95 2.50
CA GLU A 419 -4.97 -1.81 2.45
C GLU A 419 -6.36 -2.20 2.97
N ILE A 420 -6.91 -3.32 2.51
CA ILE A 420 -8.20 -3.84 2.97
C ILE A 420 -8.18 -4.10 4.48
N LYS A 421 -7.07 -4.65 5.02
CA LYS A 421 -6.93 -4.90 6.47
C LYS A 421 -7.01 -3.63 7.32
N PHE A 422 -6.56 -2.51 6.78
CA PHE A 422 -6.52 -1.23 7.50
C PHE A 422 -7.80 -0.39 7.33
N LEU A 423 -8.80 -0.90 6.59
CA LEU A 423 -10.11 -0.25 6.49
C LEU A 423 -10.96 -0.54 7.75
N ASN A 424 -10.81 0.30 8.77
CA ASN A 424 -11.50 0.15 10.05
C ASN A 424 -13.05 0.23 9.95
N THR A 425 -13.58 0.76 8.85
CA THR A 425 -15.02 0.83 8.57
C THR A 425 -15.58 -0.46 7.99
N LEU A 426 -14.74 -1.41 7.60
CA LEU A 426 -15.12 -2.61 6.86
C LEU A 426 -14.62 -3.89 7.56
N ASP A 427 -15.52 -4.62 8.21
CA ASP A 427 -15.17 -5.92 8.79
C ASP A 427 -14.94 -6.97 7.70
N CYS A 428 -13.67 -7.28 7.46
CA CYS A 428 -13.22 -8.30 6.52
C CYS A 428 -12.64 -9.53 7.23
N SER A 429 -13.06 -9.78 8.49
CA SER A 429 -12.60 -10.96 9.23
C SER A 429 -13.00 -12.25 8.53
N CYS A 430 -14.23 -12.31 8.02
CA CYS A 430 -14.81 -13.42 7.25
C CYS A 430 -15.43 -12.94 5.92
N SER A 431 -14.94 -11.83 5.38
CA SER A 431 -15.31 -11.35 4.04
C SER A 431 -14.05 -11.20 3.21
N GLY A 432 -14.16 -11.52 1.93
CA GLY A 432 -13.02 -11.57 1.04
C GLY A 432 -13.43 -11.62 -0.42
N THR A 433 -12.44 -11.83 -1.28
CA THR A 433 -12.68 -12.08 -2.70
C THR A 433 -11.54 -12.89 -3.33
N THR A 434 -11.88 -13.66 -4.36
CA THR A 434 -10.91 -14.24 -5.31
C THR A 434 -10.34 -13.17 -6.24
N ALA A 435 -9.33 -13.53 -7.03
CA ALA A 435 -8.88 -12.74 -8.17
C ALA A 435 -8.22 -13.66 -9.21
N SER A 436 -8.88 -13.84 -10.35
CA SER A 436 -8.27 -14.44 -11.54
C SER A 436 -7.94 -13.33 -12.52
N VAL A 437 -6.64 -13.09 -12.75
CA VAL A 437 -6.12 -11.94 -13.50
C VAL A 437 -5.31 -12.43 -14.69
N VAL A 438 -5.56 -11.85 -15.86
CA VAL A 438 -4.77 -12.04 -17.08
C VAL A 438 -4.23 -10.69 -17.54
N ILE A 439 -2.92 -10.62 -17.75
CA ILE A 439 -2.21 -9.45 -18.27
C ILE A 439 -1.59 -9.84 -19.61
N LYS A 440 -2.11 -9.27 -20.70
CA LYS A 440 -1.55 -9.40 -22.05
C LYS A 440 -0.57 -8.27 -22.33
N GLN A 441 0.62 -8.60 -22.82
CA GLN A 441 1.66 -7.66 -23.25
C GLN A 441 2.19 -8.15 -24.61
N GLY A 442 1.62 -7.67 -25.72
CA GLY A 442 1.84 -8.30 -27.01
C GLY A 442 1.38 -9.75 -27.02
N GLU A 443 2.28 -10.67 -27.34
CA GLU A 443 2.05 -12.12 -27.33
C GLU A 443 2.27 -12.77 -25.95
N ASP A 444 2.74 -12.01 -24.95
CA ASP A 444 2.98 -12.54 -23.61
C ASP A 444 1.71 -12.47 -22.75
N LEU A 445 1.26 -13.61 -22.21
CA LEU A 445 0.23 -13.67 -21.18
C LEU A 445 0.87 -13.97 -19.82
N ILE A 446 0.59 -13.10 -18.85
CA ILE A 446 0.86 -13.34 -17.44
C ILE A 446 -0.47 -13.61 -16.76
N VAL A 447 -0.60 -14.76 -16.11
CA VAL A 447 -1.82 -15.16 -15.43
C VAL A 447 -1.54 -15.25 -13.93
N ALA A 448 -2.30 -14.52 -13.12
CA ALA A 448 -2.19 -14.52 -11.67
C ALA A 448 -3.52 -14.95 -11.06
N ASN A 449 -3.56 -16.12 -10.42
CA ASN A 449 -4.76 -16.66 -9.81
C ASN A 449 -4.69 -16.66 -8.28
N LEU A 450 -5.79 -16.24 -7.66
CA LEU A 450 -6.00 -16.23 -6.21
C LEU A 450 -7.41 -16.73 -5.92
N GLY A 451 -7.54 -17.97 -5.49
CA GLY A 451 -8.84 -18.61 -5.24
C GLY A 451 -9.22 -19.60 -6.33
N ASP A 452 -10.51 -19.79 -6.55
CA ASP A 452 -11.11 -20.82 -7.39
C ASP A 452 -11.89 -20.29 -8.61
N SER A 453 -11.86 -18.97 -8.85
CA SER A 453 -12.05 -18.43 -10.20
C SER A 453 -11.00 -19.03 -11.16
N ARG A 454 -11.35 -19.13 -12.45
CA ARG A 454 -10.53 -19.85 -13.43
C ARG A 454 -10.39 -19.08 -14.75
N ALA A 455 -9.21 -19.19 -15.36
CA ALA A 455 -8.94 -18.73 -16.72
C ALA A 455 -8.63 -19.92 -17.66
N VAL A 456 -9.24 -19.92 -18.85
CA VAL A 456 -9.13 -20.98 -19.86
C VAL A 456 -8.91 -20.36 -21.23
N LEU A 457 -7.93 -20.88 -21.96
CA LEU A 457 -7.58 -20.49 -23.33
C LEU A 457 -8.25 -21.42 -24.34
N GLY A 458 -8.89 -20.86 -25.35
CA GLY A 458 -9.45 -21.58 -26.50
C GLY A 458 -8.43 -21.64 -27.62
N THR A 459 -7.82 -22.81 -27.83
CA THR A 459 -6.82 -23.03 -28.88
C THR A 459 -7.41 -23.83 -30.03
N ARG A 460 -7.22 -23.36 -31.26
CA ARG A 460 -7.68 -24.01 -32.48
C ARG A 460 -6.81 -25.23 -32.78
N THR A 461 -7.47 -26.29 -33.20
CA THR A 461 -6.87 -27.53 -33.70
C THR A 461 -7.59 -27.95 -34.98
N GLU A 462 -7.07 -28.96 -35.67
CA GLU A 462 -7.76 -29.58 -36.82
C GLU A 462 -9.17 -30.09 -36.47
N SER A 463 -9.40 -30.49 -35.22
CA SER A 463 -10.68 -31.00 -34.70
C SER A 463 -11.63 -29.93 -34.14
N GLY A 464 -11.26 -28.65 -34.18
CA GLY A 464 -12.02 -27.54 -33.58
C GLY A 464 -11.27 -26.87 -32.43
N ILE A 465 -11.99 -26.22 -31.53
CA ILE A 465 -11.40 -25.48 -30.41
C ILE A 465 -11.27 -26.39 -29.19
N ILE A 466 -10.06 -26.50 -28.64
CA ILE A 466 -9.78 -27.20 -27.39
C ILE A 466 -9.62 -26.21 -26.24
N ALA A 467 -9.92 -26.66 -25.02
CA ALA A 467 -9.76 -25.88 -23.81
C ALA A 467 -8.39 -26.14 -23.16
N VAL A 468 -7.59 -25.10 -22.99
CA VAL A 468 -6.31 -25.12 -22.26
C VAL A 468 -6.46 -24.30 -20.99
N GLN A 469 -6.62 -24.97 -19.85
CA GLN A 469 -6.77 -24.30 -18.56
C GLN A 469 -5.44 -23.68 -18.11
N LEU A 470 -5.43 -22.37 -17.86
CA LEU A 470 -4.22 -21.61 -17.52
C LEU A 470 -3.98 -21.48 -16.02
N THR A 471 -5.00 -21.73 -15.20
CA THR A 471 -4.98 -21.59 -13.74
C THR A 471 -5.30 -22.90 -13.04
N THR A 472 -4.74 -23.11 -11.85
CA THR A 472 -5.26 -24.15 -10.94
C THR A 472 -6.29 -23.53 -10.01
N ASP A 473 -7.46 -24.15 -9.84
CA ASP A 473 -8.43 -23.72 -8.83
C ASP A 473 -7.85 -24.02 -7.43
N LEU A 474 -7.56 -22.98 -6.66
CA LEU A 474 -6.84 -23.10 -5.39
C LEU A 474 -7.81 -23.47 -4.25
N LYS A 475 -8.46 -24.63 -4.38
CA LYS A 475 -9.36 -25.19 -3.38
C LYS A 475 -8.57 -25.83 -2.21
N PRO A 476 -9.15 -25.92 -0.99
CA PRO A 476 -8.46 -26.46 0.19
C PRO A 476 -7.94 -27.89 0.05
N GLY A 477 -8.50 -28.67 -0.88
CA GLY A 477 -8.08 -30.04 -1.14
C GLY A 477 -6.88 -30.21 -2.06
N VAL A 478 -6.40 -29.14 -2.70
CA VAL A 478 -5.16 -29.19 -3.47
C VAL A 478 -4.00 -29.57 -2.52
N PRO A 479 -3.18 -30.60 -2.81
CA PRO A 479 -2.23 -31.14 -1.84
C PRO A 479 -1.29 -30.11 -1.21
N SER A 480 -0.72 -29.19 -2.00
CA SER A 480 0.16 -28.13 -1.52
C SER A 480 -0.56 -27.11 -0.63
N GLU A 481 -1.81 -26.81 -0.96
CA GLU A 481 -2.65 -25.87 -0.20
C GLU A 481 -3.05 -26.49 1.12
N ALA A 482 -3.51 -27.75 1.10
CA ALA A 482 -3.89 -28.52 2.28
C ALA A 482 -2.71 -28.70 3.25
N GLU A 483 -1.50 -28.97 2.73
CA GLU A 483 -0.29 -29.06 3.53
C GLU A 483 0.04 -27.72 4.20
N ARG A 484 -0.03 -26.60 3.47
CA ARG A 484 0.17 -25.25 4.04
C ARG A 484 -0.83 -24.97 5.15
N ILE A 485 -2.11 -25.21 4.91
CA ILE A 485 -3.19 -24.97 5.88
C ILE A 485 -2.95 -25.75 7.18
N ARG A 486 -2.65 -27.05 7.07
CA ARG A 486 -2.37 -27.89 8.25
C ARG A 486 -1.11 -27.46 8.99
N LYS A 487 -0.04 -27.07 8.29
CA LYS A 487 1.18 -26.52 8.91
C LYS A 487 0.93 -25.22 9.66
N CYS A 488 -0.07 -24.44 9.24
CA CYS A 488 -0.52 -23.22 9.90
C CYS A 488 -1.63 -23.49 10.94
N ASN A 489 -1.80 -24.73 11.40
CA ASN A 489 -2.81 -25.13 12.39
C ASN A 489 -4.28 -24.93 11.92
N GLY A 490 -4.52 -24.69 10.62
CA GLY A 490 -5.87 -24.72 10.05
C GLY A 490 -6.35 -26.14 9.79
N ARG A 491 -7.66 -26.35 9.75
CA ARG A 491 -8.28 -27.64 9.38
C ARG A 491 -8.78 -27.61 7.96
N VAL A 492 -8.63 -28.73 7.25
CA VAL A 492 -9.21 -28.97 5.92
C VAL A 492 -10.19 -30.11 6.01
N LEU A 493 -11.47 -29.80 6.02
CA LEU A 493 -12.57 -30.76 6.24
C LEU A 493 -13.78 -30.36 5.39
N ALA A 494 -14.54 -31.35 4.93
CA ALA A 494 -15.83 -31.14 4.27
C ALA A 494 -16.98 -31.15 5.29
N LEU A 495 -18.09 -30.50 4.95
CA LEU A 495 -19.35 -30.68 5.69
C LEU A 495 -19.90 -32.08 5.45
N LYS A 496 -20.68 -32.62 6.40
CA LYS A 496 -21.28 -33.95 6.26
C LYS A 496 -22.26 -34.02 5.08
N GLU A 497 -22.96 -32.93 4.85
CA GLU A 497 -23.95 -32.76 3.80
C GLU A 497 -23.31 -32.50 2.43
N GLU A 498 -22.04 -32.03 2.41
CA GLU A 498 -21.29 -31.68 1.20
C GLU A 498 -19.90 -32.36 1.20
N PRO A 499 -19.80 -33.70 1.19
CA PRO A 499 -18.54 -34.42 1.41
C PRO A 499 -17.48 -34.17 0.31
N HIS A 500 -17.88 -33.59 -0.81
CA HIS A 500 -17.06 -33.25 -1.96
C HIS A 500 -16.49 -31.82 -1.91
N ILE A 501 -16.96 -30.98 -0.98
CA ILE A 501 -16.53 -29.58 -0.85
C ILE A 501 -15.65 -29.44 0.40
N GLN A 502 -14.34 -29.43 0.19
CA GLN A 502 -13.39 -29.19 1.28
C GLN A 502 -13.31 -27.72 1.64
N ARG A 503 -13.33 -27.42 2.94
CA ARG A 503 -13.33 -26.07 3.48
C ARG A 503 -12.19 -25.88 4.48
N VAL A 504 -11.74 -24.64 4.62
CA VAL A 504 -10.78 -24.21 5.64
C VAL A 504 -11.53 -23.75 6.89
N TRP A 505 -11.11 -24.30 8.02
CA TRP A 505 -11.69 -24.01 9.33
C TRP A 505 -10.61 -23.59 10.33
N LEU A 506 -11.02 -22.82 11.33
CA LEU A 506 -10.20 -22.54 12.50
C LEU A 506 -9.81 -23.83 13.25
N PRO A 507 -8.71 -23.83 14.02
CA PRO A 507 -8.21 -25.05 14.66
C PRO A 507 -9.21 -25.71 15.61
N TYR A 508 -9.98 -24.89 16.34
CA TYR A 508 -10.86 -25.34 17.43
C TYR A 508 -12.33 -25.00 17.22
N ASP A 509 -12.67 -24.32 16.11
CA ASP A 509 -14.03 -23.87 15.81
C ASP A 509 -14.42 -24.24 14.38
N ASP A 510 -15.64 -24.73 14.18
CA ASP A 510 -16.26 -24.97 12.87
C ASP A 510 -16.71 -23.64 12.23
N SER A 511 -15.77 -22.69 12.13
CA SER A 511 -15.94 -21.38 11.51
C SER A 511 -14.63 -20.94 10.82
N PRO A 512 -14.69 -20.13 9.74
CA PRO A 512 -15.87 -19.76 8.98
C PRO A 512 -16.29 -20.79 7.91
N GLY A 513 -15.41 -21.74 7.54
CA GLY A 513 -15.70 -22.73 6.50
C GLY A 513 -15.48 -22.25 5.07
N LEU A 514 -14.31 -21.64 4.81
CA LEU A 514 -13.98 -21.04 3.51
C LEU A 514 -13.70 -22.12 2.44
N ALA A 515 -14.35 -22.04 1.28
CA ALA A 515 -14.27 -23.06 0.21
C ALA A 515 -13.03 -22.96 -0.70
N MET A 516 -12.19 -21.96 -0.45
CA MET A 516 -10.95 -21.65 -1.19
C MET A 516 -9.78 -21.47 -0.23
N SER A 517 -8.55 -21.64 -0.72
CA SER A 517 -7.33 -21.64 0.10
C SER A 517 -6.52 -20.35 0.00
N ARG A 518 -6.88 -19.46 -0.93
CA ARG A 518 -6.26 -18.15 -1.13
C ARG A 518 -7.34 -17.14 -1.46
N ALA A 519 -7.27 -15.96 -0.83
CA ALA A 519 -8.22 -14.88 -1.01
C ALA A 519 -7.62 -13.57 -0.52
N PHE A 520 -8.15 -12.45 -1.01
CA PHE A 520 -8.07 -11.17 -0.33
C PHE A 520 -9.04 -11.16 0.85
N GLY A 521 -8.73 -10.44 1.93
CA GLY A 521 -9.58 -10.44 3.12
C GLY A 521 -9.49 -11.74 3.91
N ASP A 522 -10.59 -12.21 4.50
CA ASP A 522 -10.65 -13.39 5.38
C ASP A 522 -9.58 -13.36 6.49
N PHE A 523 -9.46 -12.20 7.15
CA PHE A 523 -8.38 -11.94 8.10
C PHE A 523 -8.35 -12.91 9.29
N VAL A 524 -9.49 -13.51 9.64
CA VAL A 524 -9.58 -14.51 10.71
C VAL A 524 -8.78 -15.78 10.39
N LEU A 525 -8.65 -16.13 9.10
CA LEU A 525 -7.99 -17.36 8.65
C LEU A 525 -6.55 -17.14 8.12
N LYS A 526 -6.05 -15.90 8.07
CA LYS A 526 -4.70 -15.62 7.52
C LYS A 526 -3.59 -16.32 8.30
N ASN A 527 -3.76 -16.48 9.62
CA ASN A 527 -2.83 -17.23 10.46
C ASN A 527 -3.00 -18.75 10.34
N ASN A 528 -4.02 -19.21 9.61
CA ASN A 528 -4.40 -20.61 9.44
C ASN A 528 -4.21 -21.11 8.01
N GLY A 529 -3.34 -20.43 7.25
CA GLY A 529 -2.88 -20.88 5.93
C GLY A 529 -3.64 -20.29 4.75
N ILE A 530 -4.61 -19.39 4.98
CA ILE A 530 -5.13 -18.53 3.91
C ILE A 530 -4.12 -17.43 3.62
N ILE A 531 -3.79 -17.24 2.34
CA ILE A 531 -2.82 -16.25 1.90
C ILE A 531 -3.36 -15.43 0.72
N CYS A 532 -2.87 -14.19 0.58
CA CYS A 532 -3.15 -13.31 -0.56
C CYS A 532 -2.03 -13.38 -1.64
N ILE A 533 -1.25 -14.47 -1.66
CA ILE A 533 -0.17 -14.64 -2.65
C ILE A 533 -0.73 -15.39 -3.86
N PRO A 534 -0.81 -14.78 -5.06
CA PRO A 534 -1.33 -15.45 -6.23
C PRO A 534 -0.37 -16.54 -6.71
N ASP A 535 -0.93 -17.58 -7.35
CA ASP A 535 -0.16 -18.45 -8.22
C ASP A 535 -0.01 -17.75 -9.58
N VAL A 536 1.24 -17.60 -10.04
CA VAL A 536 1.54 -16.81 -11.25
C VAL A 536 2.21 -17.67 -12.31
N THR A 537 1.54 -17.79 -13.45
CA THR A 537 1.98 -18.57 -14.61
C THR A 537 2.18 -17.66 -15.82
N TYR A 538 2.84 -18.21 -16.84
CA TYR A 538 3.14 -17.54 -18.09
C TYR A 538 2.75 -18.42 -19.26
N HIS A 539 2.17 -17.81 -20.30
CA HIS A 539 1.88 -18.44 -21.57
C HIS A 539 2.27 -17.50 -22.71
N ARG A 540 2.94 -18.02 -23.73
CA ARG A 540 3.22 -17.28 -24.97
C ARG A 540 2.12 -17.61 -25.98
N LEU A 541 1.39 -16.61 -26.43
CA LEU A 541 0.36 -16.76 -27.45
C LEU A 541 0.94 -17.33 -28.74
N THR A 542 0.15 -18.18 -29.37
CA THR A 542 0.38 -18.72 -30.71
C THR A 542 -0.74 -18.27 -31.65
N PRO A 543 -0.56 -18.36 -32.97
CA PRO A 543 -1.61 -18.06 -33.95
C PRO A 543 -2.85 -18.97 -33.84
N ASP A 544 -2.74 -20.09 -33.12
CA ASP A 544 -3.86 -21.00 -32.87
C ASP A 544 -4.70 -20.56 -31.66
N ASP A 545 -4.18 -19.67 -30.81
CA ASP A 545 -4.86 -19.19 -29.60
C ASP A 545 -5.92 -18.14 -29.95
N THR A 546 -7.19 -18.54 -29.96
CA THR A 546 -8.29 -17.74 -30.51
C THR A 546 -8.91 -16.76 -29.53
N PHE A 547 -9.19 -17.19 -28.31
CA PHE A 547 -9.81 -16.38 -27.27
C PHE A 547 -9.50 -16.93 -25.88
N LEU A 548 -9.68 -16.11 -24.86
CA LEU A 548 -9.48 -16.45 -23.46
C LEU A 548 -10.76 -16.17 -22.68
N VAL A 549 -11.13 -17.09 -21.77
CA VAL A 549 -12.29 -16.94 -20.88
C VAL A 549 -11.84 -16.91 -19.43
N LEU A 550 -12.25 -15.88 -18.68
CA LEU A 550 -12.18 -15.85 -17.22
C LEU A 550 -13.60 -15.92 -16.67
N ALA A 551 -13.83 -16.71 -15.63
CA ALA A 551 -15.12 -16.70 -14.94
C ALA A 551 -15.01 -17.08 -13.46
N SER A 552 -16.03 -16.69 -12.68
CA SER A 552 -16.23 -17.10 -11.28
C SER A 552 -16.76 -18.53 -11.17
N ASP A 553 -16.79 -19.08 -9.96
CA ASP A 553 -17.21 -20.47 -9.72
C ASP A 553 -18.69 -20.72 -10.09
N GLY A 554 -19.53 -19.67 -10.04
CA GLY A 554 -20.91 -19.72 -10.51
C GLY A 554 -21.07 -20.17 -11.96
N VAL A 555 -20.01 -20.11 -12.76
CA VAL A 555 -19.97 -20.72 -14.10
C VAL A 555 -19.32 -22.11 -14.05
N TRP A 556 -18.13 -22.21 -13.46
CA TRP A 556 -17.31 -23.43 -13.51
C TRP A 556 -17.85 -24.61 -12.70
N ASP A 557 -18.70 -24.36 -11.69
CA ASP A 557 -19.36 -25.41 -10.93
C ASP A 557 -20.50 -26.08 -11.73
N VAL A 558 -21.00 -25.43 -12.79
CA VAL A 558 -22.12 -25.93 -13.58
C VAL A 558 -21.81 -26.17 -15.06
N LEU A 559 -20.71 -25.65 -15.60
CA LEU A 559 -20.25 -25.88 -16.97
C LEU A 559 -18.80 -26.36 -16.99
N SER A 560 -18.49 -27.34 -17.84
CA SER A 560 -17.11 -27.78 -18.08
C SER A 560 -16.35 -26.78 -18.97
N ASN A 561 -15.01 -26.87 -18.96
CA ASN A 561 -14.17 -26.07 -19.83
C ASN A 561 -14.57 -26.20 -21.30
N GLU A 562 -14.81 -27.42 -21.77
CA GLU A 562 -15.18 -27.74 -23.15
C GLU A 562 -16.56 -27.18 -23.51
N GLN A 563 -17.51 -27.22 -22.56
CA GLN A 563 -18.84 -26.63 -22.76
C GLN A 563 -18.73 -25.11 -22.95
N VAL A 564 -17.95 -24.43 -22.09
CA VAL A 564 -17.74 -22.99 -22.19
C VAL A 564 -17.05 -22.62 -23.51
N MET A 565 -15.99 -23.32 -23.90
CA MET A 565 -15.33 -23.08 -25.20
C MET A 565 -16.31 -23.27 -26.37
N SER A 566 -17.14 -24.30 -26.33
CA SER A 566 -18.14 -24.57 -27.38
C SER A 566 -19.19 -23.46 -27.47
N ILE A 567 -19.64 -22.93 -26.33
CA ILE A 567 -20.60 -21.82 -26.29
C ILE A 567 -19.99 -20.55 -26.88
N VAL A 568 -18.76 -20.20 -26.48
CA VAL A 568 -18.06 -19.00 -27.01
C VAL A 568 -17.78 -19.15 -28.50
N ALA A 569 -17.35 -20.33 -28.96
CA ALA A 569 -17.11 -20.61 -30.37
C ALA A 569 -18.39 -20.52 -31.23
N ALA A 570 -19.54 -20.88 -30.66
CA ALA A 570 -20.84 -20.86 -31.33
C ALA A 570 -21.61 -19.53 -31.16
N ALA A 571 -21.07 -18.57 -30.41
CA ALA A 571 -21.74 -17.30 -30.15
C ALA A 571 -21.98 -16.53 -31.47
N HIS A 572 -23.17 -15.92 -31.60
CA HIS A 572 -23.56 -15.19 -32.80
C HIS A 572 -22.71 -13.94 -33.04
N SER A 573 -22.18 -13.34 -31.98
CA SER A 573 -21.23 -12.24 -32.03
C SER A 573 -20.26 -12.32 -30.85
N GLU A 574 -19.12 -11.64 -30.97
CA GLU A 574 -18.09 -11.61 -29.92
C GLU A 574 -18.61 -10.86 -28.70
N GLU A 575 -19.34 -9.76 -28.91
CA GLU A 575 -19.95 -8.94 -27.86
C GLU A 575 -20.98 -9.73 -27.03
N GLY A 576 -21.70 -10.65 -27.67
CA GLY A 576 -22.71 -11.51 -27.01
C GLY A 576 -22.16 -12.76 -26.33
N ALA A 577 -20.85 -13.05 -26.46
CA ALA A 577 -20.29 -14.32 -26.01
C ALA A 577 -20.34 -14.53 -24.49
N ALA A 578 -19.99 -13.52 -23.69
CA ALA A 578 -20.05 -13.63 -22.23
C ALA A 578 -21.50 -13.83 -21.74
N GLN A 579 -22.47 -13.13 -22.33
CA GLN A 579 -23.89 -13.31 -22.03
C GLN A 579 -24.35 -14.73 -22.35
N ALA A 580 -23.94 -15.30 -23.49
CA ALA A 580 -24.30 -16.66 -23.86
C ALA A 580 -23.77 -17.71 -22.86
N VAL A 581 -22.56 -17.52 -22.35
CA VAL A 581 -21.99 -18.38 -21.29
C VAL A 581 -22.77 -18.23 -19.99
N VAL A 582 -23.11 -17.00 -19.59
CA VAL A 582 -23.93 -16.73 -18.41
C VAL A 582 -25.30 -17.40 -18.55
N ASP A 583 -26.00 -17.23 -19.66
CA ASP A 583 -27.33 -17.82 -19.88
C ASP A 583 -27.30 -19.36 -19.80
N ALA A 584 -26.26 -19.97 -20.37
CA ALA A 584 -26.04 -21.41 -20.27
C ALA A 584 -25.78 -21.85 -18.82
N ALA A 585 -24.99 -21.09 -18.06
CA ALA A 585 -24.75 -21.36 -16.64
C ALA A 585 -26.06 -21.25 -15.84
N LEU A 586 -26.85 -20.20 -16.06
CA LEU A 586 -28.16 -20.00 -15.43
C LEU A 586 -29.12 -21.16 -15.71
N ALA A 587 -29.13 -21.68 -16.93
CA ALA A 587 -29.92 -22.86 -17.31
C ALA A 587 -29.40 -24.14 -16.63
N SER A 588 -28.08 -24.32 -16.58
CA SER A 588 -27.44 -25.48 -15.94
C SER A 588 -27.68 -25.52 -14.43
N TRP A 589 -27.64 -24.36 -13.75
CA TRP A 589 -28.03 -24.25 -12.33
C TRP A 589 -29.45 -24.74 -12.06
N LYS A 590 -30.43 -24.32 -12.89
CA LYS A 590 -31.84 -24.75 -12.74
C LYS A 590 -32.00 -26.26 -12.94
N LEU A 591 -31.19 -26.86 -13.82
CA LEU A 591 -31.26 -28.29 -14.13
C LEU A 591 -30.53 -29.16 -13.09
N LYS A 592 -29.31 -28.79 -12.71
CA LYS A 592 -28.44 -29.57 -11.82
C LYS A 592 -28.79 -29.38 -10.34
N PHE A 593 -29.19 -28.17 -9.96
CA PHE A 593 -29.42 -27.79 -8.56
C PHE A 593 -30.74 -27.03 -8.37
N PRO A 594 -31.90 -27.63 -8.69
CA PRO A 594 -33.20 -26.94 -8.73
C PRO A 594 -33.64 -26.34 -7.39
N ASN A 595 -33.12 -26.86 -6.28
CA ASN A 595 -33.48 -26.42 -4.92
C ASN A 595 -32.37 -25.61 -4.23
N SER A 596 -31.24 -25.38 -4.90
CA SER A 596 -30.12 -24.62 -4.33
C SER A 596 -30.22 -23.14 -4.69
N LYS A 597 -29.68 -22.28 -3.83
CA LYS A 597 -29.46 -20.89 -4.20
C LYS A 597 -28.35 -20.82 -5.24
N ARG A 598 -28.64 -20.16 -6.35
CA ARG A 598 -27.72 -19.95 -7.46
C ARG A 598 -26.67 -18.93 -7.09
N ASP A 599 -25.43 -19.15 -7.52
CA ASP A 599 -24.36 -18.16 -7.38
C ASP A 599 -24.48 -16.98 -8.32
N ASP A 600 -23.69 -15.95 -8.04
CA ASP A 600 -23.38 -14.91 -9.03
C ASP A 600 -22.61 -15.55 -10.19
N CYS A 601 -22.87 -15.12 -11.42
CA CYS A 601 -22.22 -15.67 -12.61
C CYS A 601 -21.54 -14.54 -13.37
N THR A 602 -20.21 -14.53 -13.38
CA THR A 602 -19.43 -13.47 -14.03
C THR A 602 -18.44 -14.06 -15.02
N VAL A 603 -18.42 -13.52 -16.24
CA VAL A 603 -17.63 -14.02 -17.37
C VAL A 603 -16.96 -12.85 -18.10
N ILE A 604 -15.70 -13.02 -18.46
CA ILE A 604 -14.98 -12.26 -19.48
C ILE A 604 -14.62 -13.22 -20.61
N CYS A 605 -14.88 -12.83 -21.86
CA CYS A 605 -14.33 -13.43 -23.07
C CYS A 605 -13.44 -12.38 -23.76
N LEU A 606 -12.13 -12.63 -23.87
CA LEU A 606 -11.17 -11.79 -24.58
C LEU A 606 -10.77 -12.45 -25.89
N PHE A 607 -11.02 -11.82 -27.03
CA PHE A 607 -10.67 -12.33 -28.35
C PHE A 607 -9.26 -11.89 -28.75
N LEU A 608 -8.42 -12.84 -29.17
CA LEU A 608 -6.98 -12.62 -29.36
C LEU A 608 -6.60 -12.36 -30.83
N HIS A 609 -7.53 -12.62 -31.74
CA HIS A 609 -7.38 -12.38 -33.17
C HIS A 609 -8.62 -11.66 -33.70
N ASN A 610 -8.42 -10.59 -34.46
CA ASN A 610 -9.49 -10.04 -35.31
C ASN A 610 -9.80 -11.09 -36.38
N LYS A 611 -11.06 -11.50 -36.49
CA LYS A 611 -11.52 -12.47 -37.50
C LYS A 611 -11.26 -12.02 -38.94
#